data_AF-A0A0Q6TJZ3-F1
#
_entry.id   AF-A0A0Q6TJZ3-F1
#
_cell.length_a   1.000
_cell.length_b   1.000
_cell.length_c   1.000
_cell.angle_alpha   90.00
_cell.angle_beta   90.00
_cell.angle_gamma   90.00
#
_symmetry.space_group_name_H-M   'P 1'
#
loop_
_entity.id
_entity.type
_entity.pdbx_description
1 polymer ?
#
loop_
_entity_poly.entity_id
_entity_poly.type
_entity_poly.pdbx_seq_one_letter_code
_entity_poly.pdbx_strand_id
1 'polypeptide(L)'
;MNTASYNQLLLAFWRERDRDAPWGRHALFGITVLGLALGLYLVPQMAQLLLAASAALTLMSLWMAVVGSLLRQNHPHAARFVPGHLRRMVASAVAAWGLLSLASAVLLWLCLPSLPSLPVLLLGAAALLAFLGWALREWQLWLLVSIGPVLFFGAGLDRKLAPLGAALRELWFAQPLPVLALSLLALGWSVARLFGSGDAAHRDAYARFDRMRRAAEDSMRGKYAGTAAFGRVGEWMGRPFELAVSGWQHHAVTRAEPTLKSVMRRAEIVLHGRQHWLYQGLGTLLALGIAVLSFTLAFALAGQGLQDNWTKGAYGMAIGLASMGFNPSFGLPSMLWHSRREQALMRLLPGMPQGATLNRAVAWMQLRHALCAFALTTAGLAWLAWAAGEPALVSFAFGALPLCTGWVLRAPTRIKAPTAGATFMPVLAFILMGWGMYTLNQVLHTPLAMLAGLSIAVSAALGAWRWRALTIAPTALPAGRQA
;
A
#
# COMPACT_ATOMS: atom_id res chain seq x y z
N MET A 1 37.47 -18.83 5.12
CA MET A 1 36.00 -18.69 4.89
C MET A 1 35.71 -18.93 3.42
N ASN A 2 34.72 -19.77 3.09
CA ASN A 2 34.35 -20.03 1.69
C ASN A 2 33.45 -18.90 1.14
N THR A 3 34.08 -17.85 0.60
CA THR A 3 33.41 -16.63 0.09
C THR A 3 32.38 -16.93 -1.00
N ALA A 4 32.56 -18.00 -1.79
CA ALA A 4 31.65 -18.41 -2.84
C ALA A 4 30.24 -18.74 -2.31
N SER A 5 30.14 -19.39 -1.15
CA SER A 5 28.84 -19.73 -0.53
C SER A 5 28.09 -18.50 -0.03
N TYR A 6 28.78 -17.52 0.56
CA TYR A 6 28.16 -16.26 1.00
C TYR A 6 27.68 -15.43 -0.20
N ASN A 7 28.47 -15.42 -1.28
CA ASN A 7 28.14 -14.70 -2.50
C ASN A 7 26.86 -15.25 -3.15
N GLN A 8 26.67 -16.58 -3.18
CA GLN A 8 25.44 -17.18 -3.70
C GLN A 8 24.20 -16.81 -2.88
N LEU A 9 24.29 -16.80 -1.55
CA LEU A 9 23.17 -16.46 -0.67
C LEU A 9 22.76 -14.99 -0.80
N LEU A 10 23.74 -14.07 -0.82
CA LEU A 10 23.49 -12.62 -0.88
C LEU A 10 23.08 -12.15 -2.28
N LEU A 11 23.62 -12.77 -3.35
CA LEU A 11 23.26 -12.42 -4.72
C LEU A 11 21.94 -13.05 -5.18
N ALA A 12 21.34 -13.97 -4.43
CA ALA A 12 20.09 -14.62 -4.80
C ALA A 12 18.99 -13.61 -5.13
N PHE A 13 18.86 -12.55 -4.32
CA PHE A 13 17.90 -11.46 -4.58
C PHE A 13 18.12 -10.76 -5.93
N TRP A 14 19.38 -10.52 -6.30
CA TRP A 14 19.73 -9.88 -7.57
C TRP A 14 19.51 -10.81 -8.77
N ARG A 15 19.63 -12.12 -8.55
CA ARG A 15 19.40 -13.17 -9.55
C ARG A 15 17.93 -13.50 -9.75
N GLU A 16 17.08 -13.27 -8.73
CA GLU A 16 15.61 -13.24 -8.84
C GLU A 16 15.18 -12.01 -9.67
N ARG A 17 15.54 -12.04 -10.96
CA ARG A 17 15.10 -11.07 -11.95
C ARG A 17 13.68 -11.43 -12.35
N ASP A 18 12.78 -10.47 -12.18
CA ASP A 18 11.44 -10.58 -12.71
C ASP A 18 11.53 -10.51 -14.24
N ARG A 19 11.47 -11.68 -14.91
CA ARG A 19 11.57 -11.76 -16.37
C ARG A 19 10.40 -11.04 -17.04
N ASP A 20 9.27 -10.92 -16.34
CA ASP A 20 8.02 -10.41 -16.91
C ASP A 20 7.91 -8.88 -16.81
N ALA A 21 8.74 -8.23 -15.98
CA ALA A 21 8.70 -6.79 -15.76
C ALA A 21 10.11 -6.15 -15.62
N PRO A 22 10.99 -6.27 -16.65
CA PRO A 22 12.38 -5.80 -16.55
C PRO A 22 12.48 -4.29 -16.28
N TRP A 23 11.52 -3.50 -16.79
CA TRP A 23 11.52 -2.05 -16.69
C TRP A 23 10.91 -1.50 -15.39
N GLY A 24 10.12 -2.30 -14.66
CA GLY A 24 9.38 -1.79 -13.49
C GLY A 24 10.30 -1.24 -12.40
N ARG A 25 11.39 -1.97 -12.12
CA ARG A 25 12.42 -1.53 -11.15
C ARG A 25 13.16 -0.28 -11.64
N HIS A 26 13.48 -0.21 -12.94
CA HIS A 26 14.15 0.96 -13.52
C HIS A 26 13.26 2.20 -13.54
N ALA A 27 11.96 2.04 -13.83
CA ALA A 27 11.00 3.14 -13.80
C ALA A 27 10.79 3.67 -12.38
N LEU A 28 10.64 2.78 -11.38
CA LEU A 28 10.57 3.18 -9.98
C LEU A 28 11.83 3.94 -9.55
N PHE A 29 13.02 3.40 -9.89
CA PHE A 29 14.29 4.08 -9.62
C PHE A 29 14.35 5.46 -10.31
N GLY A 30 13.97 5.56 -11.58
CA GLY A 30 13.92 6.81 -12.32
C GLY A 30 12.98 7.83 -11.68
N ILE A 31 11.79 7.41 -11.24
CA ILE A 31 10.83 8.27 -10.53
C ILE A 31 11.40 8.72 -9.19
N THR A 32 12.05 7.85 -8.43
CA THR A 32 12.71 8.23 -7.17
C THR A 32 13.83 9.25 -7.41
N VAL A 33 14.67 9.04 -8.43
CA VAL A 33 15.74 9.98 -8.78
C VAL A 33 15.18 11.32 -9.25
N LEU A 34 14.14 11.33 -10.09
CA LEU A 34 13.46 12.55 -10.53
C LEU A 34 12.80 13.28 -9.36
N GLY A 35 12.12 12.57 -8.47
CA GLY A 35 11.50 13.14 -7.27
C GLY A 35 12.54 13.75 -6.33
N LEU A 36 13.68 13.09 -6.16
CA LEU A 36 14.82 13.62 -5.42
C LEU A 36 15.36 14.89 -6.09
N ALA A 37 15.67 14.85 -7.39
CA ALA A 37 16.17 16.01 -8.14
C ALA A 37 15.21 17.21 -8.06
N LEU A 38 13.90 16.97 -8.19
CA LEU A 38 12.86 17.99 -8.03
C LEU A 38 12.84 18.54 -6.60
N GLY A 39 12.94 17.69 -5.58
CA GLY A 39 13.04 18.13 -4.18
C GLY A 39 14.25 19.01 -3.92
N LEU A 40 15.41 18.65 -4.48
CA LEU A 40 16.64 19.46 -4.40
C LEU A 40 16.48 20.82 -5.10
N TYR A 41 15.80 20.84 -6.24
CA TYR A 41 15.53 22.08 -6.98
C TYR A 41 14.56 23.00 -6.25
N LEU A 42 13.46 22.46 -5.71
CA LEU A 42 12.42 23.25 -5.05
C LEU A 42 12.82 23.73 -3.66
N VAL A 43 13.65 22.96 -2.94
CA VAL A 43 14.04 23.26 -1.56
C VAL A 43 15.54 23.05 -1.36
N PRO A 44 16.40 23.88 -2.01
CA PRO A 44 17.85 23.70 -2.01
C PRO A 44 18.45 23.75 -0.60
N GLN A 45 17.85 24.49 0.33
CA GLN A 45 18.27 24.52 1.73
C GLN A 45 18.13 23.15 2.45
N MET A 46 17.28 22.26 1.94
CA MET A 46 17.10 20.90 2.46
C MET A 46 17.88 19.86 1.65
N ALA A 47 18.74 20.28 0.71
CA ALA A 47 19.39 19.36 -0.23
C ALA A 47 20.19 18.26 0.48
N GLN A 48 20.99 18.63 1.48
CA GLN A 48 21.81 17.69 2.24
C GLN A 48 20.95 16.68 3.01
N LEU A 49 19.85 17.13 3.61
CA LEU A 49 18.87 16.27 4.29
C LEU A 49 18.17 15.32 3.33
N LEU A 50 17.71 15.81 2.19
CA LEU A 50 17.02 15.00 1.18
C LEU A 50 17.95 13.93 0.59
N LEU A 51 19.20 14.28 0.29
CA LEU A 51 20.23 13.34 -0.18
C LEU A 51 20.54 12.28 0.90
N ALA A 52 20.82 12.71 2.13
CA ALA A 52 21.13 11.81 3.24
C ALA A 52 19.98 10.86 3.56
N ALA A 53 18.75 11.38 3.63
CA ALA A 53 17.55 10.59 3.87
C ALA A 53 17.28 9.59 2.73
N SER A 54 17.47 10.00 1.47
CA SER A 54 17.30 9.12 0.31
C SER A 54 18.33 8.00 0.27
N ALA A 55 19.58 8.32 0.57
CA ALA A 55 20.65 7.32 0.66
C ALA A 55 20.43 6.37 1.85
N ALA A 56 20.00 6.86 3.01
CA ALA A 56 19.63 6.03 4.15
C ALA A 56 18.44 5.11 3.82
N LEU A 57 17.39 5.63 3.15
CA LEU A 57 16.25 4.83 2.68
C LEU A 57 16.67 3.75 1.69
N THR A 58 17.66 4.04 0.84
CA THR A 58 18.24 3.05 -0.09
C THR A 58 18.94 1.92 0.66
N LEU A 59 19.73 2.25 1.70
CA LEU A 59 20.38 1.24 2.55
C LEU A 59 19.36 0.40 3.32
N MET A 60 18.28 1.02 3.83
CA MET A 60 17.17 0.30 4.47
C MET A 60 16.44 -0.63 3.48
N SER A 61 16.22 -0.17 2.25
CA SER A 61 15.60 -0.97 1.19
C SER A 61 16.49 -2.16 0.80
N LEU A 62 17.81 -1.94 0.74
CA LEU A 62 18.79 -3.00 0.52
C LEU A 62 18.76 -4.04 1.64
N TRP A 63 18.70 -3.60 2.90
CA TRP A 63 18.54 -4.51 4.04
C TRP A 63 17.26 -5.35 3.92
N MET A 64 16.12 -4.71 3.63
CA MET A 64 14.83 -5.37 3.44
C MET A 64 14.90 -6.45 2.33
N ALA A 65 15.58 -6.15 1.22
CA ALA A 65 15.80 -7.10 0.14
C ALA A 65 16.67 -8.30 0.57
N VAL A 66 17.80 -8.03 1.26
CA VAL A 66 18.72 -9.06 1.74
C VAL A 66 18.03 -9.96 2.77
N VAL A 67 17.45 -9.39 3.83
CA VAL A 67 16.80 -10.16 4.89
C VAL A 67 15.55 -10.87 4.37
N GLY A 68 14.78 -10.26 3.47
CA GLY A 68 13.65 -10.91 2.81
C GLY A 68 14.07 -12.14 1.99
N SER A 69 15.19 -12.06 1.26
CA SER A 69 15.75 -13.21 0.55
C SER A 69 16.26 -14.30 1.50
N LEU A 70 16.98 -13.92 2.57
CA LEU A 70 17.42 -14.88 3.58
C LEU A 70 16.22 -15.56 4.25
N LEU A 71 15.17 -14.83 4.63
CA LEU A 71 13.96 -15.44 5.21
C LEU A 71 13.30 -16.46 4.28
N ARG A 72 13.29 -16.22 2.96
CA ARG A 72 12.82 -17.20 1.95
C ARG A 72 13.68 -18.45 1.90
N GLN A 73 15.00 -18.29 2.02
CA GLN A 73 15.94 -19.41 2.01
C GLN A 73 15.90 -20.22 3.32
N ASN A 74 15.30 -19.69 4.39
CA ASN A 74 15.21 -20.35 5.69
C ASN A 74 14.07 -21.39 5.73
N HIS A 75 14.01 -22.29 4.75
CA HIS A 75 12.97 -23.32 4.71
C HIS A 75 13.11 -24.25 5.92
N PRO A 76 12.03 -24.63 6.64
CA PRO A 76 12.11 -25.46 7.84
C PRO A 76 12.84 -26.80 7.63
N HIS A 77 12.64 -27.45 6.47
CA HIS A 77 13.37 -28.67 6.10
C HIS A 77 14.86 -28.39 5.86
N ALA A 78 15.24 -27.31 5.16
CA ALA A 78 16.63 -26.99 4.92
C ALA A 78 17.37 -26.64 6.22
N ALA A 79 16.72 -25.87 7.11
CA ALA A 79 17.27 -25.51 8.41
C ALA A 79 17.56 -26.75 9.29
N ARG A 80 16.74 -27.80 9.18
CA ARG A 80 16.89 -29.04 9.96
C ARG A 80 17.85 -30.05 9.34
N PHE A 81 17.83 -30.20 8.02
CA PHE A 81 18.53 -31.30 7.34
C PHE A 81 19.83 -30.90 6.63
N VAL A 82 20.08 -29.60 6.40
CA VAL A 82 21.31 -29.14 5.72
C VAL A 82 22.32 -28.64 6.76
N PRO A 83 23.44 -29.36 6.98
CA PRO A 83 24.41 -29.01 8.01
C PRO A 83 25.00 -27.60 7.81
N GLY A 84 24.96 -26.79 8.87
CA GLY A 84 25.53 -25.44 8.87
C GLY A 84 24.75 -24.39 8.06
N HIS A 85 23.61 -24.74 7.44
CA HIS A 85 22.77 -23.80 6.69
C HIS A 85 22.35 -22.62 7.56
N LEU A 86 21.71 -22.91 8.71
CA LEU A 86 21.25 -21.89 9.66
C LEU A 86 22.40 -20.99 10.15
N ARG A 87 23.54 -21.59 10.51
CA ARG A 87 24.71 -20.84 11.00
C ARG A 87 25.24 -19.87 9.94
N ARG A 88 25.29 -20.27 8.67
CA ARG A 88 25.72 -19.41 7.55
C ARG A 88 24.72 -18.29 7.28
N MET A 89 23.43 -18.57 7.38
CA MET A 89 22.39 -17.56 7.21
C MET A 89 22.41 -16.51 8.33
N VAL A 90 22.50 -16.95 9.59
CA VAL A 90 22.62 -16.06 10.75
C VAL A 90 23.87 -15.20 10.64
N ALA A 91 25.02 -15.79 10.31
CA ALA A 91 26.26 -15.03 10.11
C ALA A 91 26.14 -13.99 8.99
N SER A 92 25.56 -14.37 7.85
CA SER A 92 25.30 -13.45 6.74
C SER A 92 24.37 -12.30 7.14
N ALA A 93 23.29 -12.60 7.85
CA ALA A 93 22.30 -11.63 8.27
C ALA A 93 22.87 -10.63 9.28
N VAL A 94 23.57 -11.10 10.32
CA VAL A 94 24.20 -10.24 11.34
C VAL A 94 25.30 -9.39 10.71
N ALA A 95 26.11 -9.94 9.81
CA ALA A 95 27.14 -9.17 9.11
C ALA A 95 26.53 -8.08 8.21
N ALA A 96 25.52 -8.42 7.40
CA ALA A 96 24.84 -7.46 6.54
C ALA A 96 24.12 -6.38 7.35
N TRP A 97 23.44 -6.75 8.43
CA TRP A 97 22.82 -5.81 9.36
C TRP A 97 23.85 -4.84 9.94
N GLY A 98 24.94 -5.35 10.54
CA GLY A 98 25.96 -4.50 11.15
C GLY A 98 26.62 -3.53 10.16
N LEU A 99 26.95 -4.01 8.95
CA LEU A 99 27.51 -3.18 7.89
C LEU A 99 26.55 -2.08 7.44
N LEU A 100 25.27 -2.41 7.20
CA LEU A 100 24.28 -1.44 6.75
C LEU A 100 23.88 -0.45 7.85
N SER A 101 23.86 -0.87 9.11
CA SER A 101 23.66 0.03 10.25
C SER A 101 24.80 1.03 10.38
N LEU A 102 26.05 0.55 10.30
CA LEU A 102 27.22 1.43 10.34
C LEU A 102 27.26 2.39 9.15
N ALA A 103 27.02 1.90 7.93
CA ALA A 103 26.98 2.73 6.73
C ALA A 103 25.89 3.81 6.83
N SER A 104 24.70 3.46 7.31
CA SER A 104 23.60 4.41 7.50
C SER A 104 23.94 5.47 8.55
N ALA A 105 24.55 5.07 9.68
CA ALA A 105 24.92 5.98 10.74
C ALA A 105 26.04 6.95 10.33
N VAL A 106 27.08 6.44 9.66
CA VAL A 106 28.19 7.27 9.14
C VAL A 106 27.69 8.24 8.08
N LEU A 107 26.84 7.78 7.16
CA LEU A 107 26.21 8.64 6.15
C LEU A 107 25.43 9.79 6.80
N LEU A 108 24.54 9.48 7.75
CA LEU A 108 23.76 10.51 8.44
C LEU A 108 24.65 11.46 9.26
N TRP A 109 25.68 10.95 9.92
CA TRP A 109 26.61 11.75 10.71
C TRP A 109 27.43 12.73 9.84
N LEU A 110 27.94 12.28 8.69
CA LEU A 110 28.70 13.11 7.76
C LEU A 110 27.83 14.12 7.03
N CYS A 111 26.62 13.72 6.64
CA CYS A 111 25.73 14.58 5.85
C CYS A 111 24.84 15.48 6.71
N LEU A 112 24.70 15.25 8.02
CA LEU A 112 23.82 16.05 8.87
C LEU A 112 24.50 16.31 10.21
N PRO A 113 25.45 17.27 10.27
CA PRO A 113 26.27 17.51 11.45
C PRO A 113 25.47 18.03 12.67
N SER A 114 24.23 18.49 12.46
CA SER A 114 23.29 18.86 13.52
C SER A 114 22.63 17.66 14.21
N LEU A 115 22.82 16.44 13.69
CA LEU A 115 22.28 15.23 14.29
C LEU A 115 23.05 14.78 15.53
N PRO A 116 22.46 13.88 16.35
CA PRO A 116 23.13 13.29 17.50
C PRO A 116 24.47 12.64 17.17
N SER A 117 25.24 12.34 18.21
CA SER A 117 26.54 11.67 18.08
C SER A 117 26.44 10.34 17.32
N LEU A 118 27.53 9.95 16.65
CA LEU A 118 27.60 8.71 15.87
C LEU A 118 27.12 7.45 16.65
N PRO A 119 27.43 7.26 17.95
CA PRO A 119 26.86 6.18 18.77
C PRO A 119 25.32 6.13 18.77
N VAL A 120 24.66 7.28 18.89
CA VAL A 120 23.19 7.39 18.92
C VAL A 120 22.62 7.07 17.53
N LEU A 121 23.23 7.61 16.47
CA LEU A 121 22.83 7.32 15.10
C LEU A 121 23.02 5.83 14.75
N LEU A 122 24.11 5.22 15.20
CA LEU A 122 24.37 3.79 15.02
C LEU A 122 23.32 2.95 15.73
N LEU A 123 23.02 3.26 17.00
CA LEU A 123 22.01 2.54 17.75
C LEU A 123 20.62 2.69 17.11
N GLY A 124 20.25 3.90 16.67
CA GLY A 124 18.99 4.17 15.98
C GLY A 124 18.86 3.41 14.67
N ALA A 125 19.90 3.45 13.82
CA ALA A 125 19.93 2.69 12.57
C ALA A 125 19.88 1.18 12.80
N ALA A 126 20.65 0.68 13.78
CA ALA A 126 20.67 -0.73 14.18
C ALA A 126 19.30 -1.23 14.66
N ALA A 127 18.64 -0.46 15.52
CA ALA A 127 17.31 -0.78 16.03
C ALA A 127 16.27 -0.77 14.90
N LEU A 128 16.30 0.25 14.03
CA LEU A 128 15.38 0.35 12.88
C LEU A 128 15.55 -0.82 11.90
N LEU A 129 16.78 -1.17 11.53
CA LEU A 129 17.02 -2.31 10.63
C LEU A 129 16.60 -3.63 11.29
N ALA A 130 16.89 -3.84 12.58
CA ALA A 130 16.45 -5.03 13.29
C ALA A 130 14.91 -5.13 13.31
N PHE A 131 14.23 -4.01 13.61
CA PHE A 131 12.77 -3.91 13.55
C PHE A 131 12.23 -4.24 12.15
N LEU A 132 12.82 -3.68 11.10
CA LEU A 132 12.42 -3.95 9.71
C LEU A 132 12.56 -5.44 9.35
N GLY A 133 13.63 -6.12 9.81
CA GLY A 133 13.80 -7.55 9.64
C GLY A 133 12.69 -8.36 10.34
N TRP A 134 12.33 -7.97 11.55
CA TRP A 134 11.23 -8.59 12.29
C TRP A 134 9.87 -8.31 11.66
N ALA A 135 9.62 -7.09 11.20
CA ALA A 135 8.37 -6.70 10.54
C ALA A 135 8.17 -7.39 9.19
N LEU A 136 9.25 -7.79 8.51
CA LEU A 136 9.17 -8.67 7.34
C LEU A 136 8.76 -10.09 7.70
N ARG A 137 9.28 -10.65 8.80
CA ARG A 137 8.93 -11.99 9.27
C ARG A 137 7.51 -12.04 9.83
N GLU A 138 7.15 -11.07 10.66
CA GLU A 138 5.86 -10.97 11.34
C GLU A 138 5.18 -9.65 10.95
N TRP A 139 4.33 -9.69 9.93
CA TRP A 139 3.67 -8.51 9.37
C TRP A 139 2.88 -7.69 10.39
N GLN A 140 2.43 -8.33 11.48
CA GLN A 140 1.68 -7.69 12.57
C GLN A 140 2.48 -6.59 13.26
N LEU A 141 3.82 -6.66 13.24
CA LEU A 141 4.67 -5.62 13.80
C LEU A 141 4.55 -4.29 13.04
N TRP A 142 4.12 -4.30 11.77
CA TRP A 142 3.76 -3.06 11.07
C TRP A 142 2.60 -2.32 11.75
N LEU A 143 1.70 -3.04 12.41
CA LEU A 143 0.63 -2.40 13.21
C LEU A 143 1.21 -1.63 14.40
N LEU A 144 2.35 -2.04 14.96
CA LEU A 144 3.04 -1.28 16.01
C LEU A 144 3.59 0.03 15.47
N VAL A 145 4.01 0.11 14.20
CA VAL A 145 4.43 1.40 13.62
C VAL A 145 3.23 2.32 13.47
N SER A 146 2.08 1.78 13.07
CA SER A 146 0.86 2.58 12.87
C SER A 146 0.19 3.01 14.17
N ILE A 147 0.11 2.12 15.16
CA ILE A 147 -0.69 2.31 16.39
C ILE A 147 0.23 2.61 17.59
N GLY A 148 1.48 2.18 17.56
CA GLY A 148 2.44 2.31 18.65
C GLY A 148 2.65 3.76 19.10
N PRO A 149 2.82 4.76 18.22
CA PRO A 149 2.91 6.16 18.65
C PRO A 149 1.67 6.62 19.43
N VAL A 150 0.48 6.24 18.97
CA VAL A 150 -0.79 6.58 19.65
C VAL A 150 -0.86 5.93 21.02
N LEU A 151 -0.47 4.66 21.14
CA LEU A 151 -0.43 3.97 22.44
C LEU A 151 0.66 4.53 23.35
N PHE A 152 1.84 4.85 22.80
CA PHE A 152 3.00 5.27 23.57
C PHE A 152 2.82 6.68 24.14
N PHE A 153 2.54 7.66 23.28
CA PHE A 153 2.35 9.05 23.70
C PHE A 153 0.94 9.31 24.23
N GLY A 154 -0.05 8.61 23.67
CA GLY A 154 -1.41 8.79 24.11
C GLY A 154 -1.67 8.11 25.45
N ALA A 155 -1.40 6.82 25.62
CA ALA A 155 -1.85 6.11 26.84
C ALA A 155 -1.04 6.49 28.09
N GLY A 156 -0.26 7.57 28.03
CA GLY A 156 0.70 7.98 29.03
C GLY A 156 1.77 6.93 29.26
N LEU A 157 2.01 6.04 28.30
CA LEU A 157 3.02 4.99 28.43
C LEU A 157 4.40 5.63 28.50
N ASP A 158 4.63 6.71 27.75
CA ASP A 158 5.79 7.59 27.86
C ASP A 158 6.01 8.08 29.29
N ARG A 159 4.96 8.54 29.99
CA ARG A 159 5.02 9.00 31.38
C ARG A 159 5.28 7.85 32.36
N LYS A 160 4.60 6.71 32.16
CA LYS A 160 4.79 5.51 32.98
C LYS A 160 6.19 4.92 32.82
N LEU A 161 6.75 5.01 31.61
CA LEU A 161 8.09 4.57 31.28
C LEU A 161 9.14 5.67 31.45
N ALA A 162 8.75 6.90 31.85
CA ALA A 162 9.68 8.00 32.03
C ALA A 162 10.77 7.71 33.07
N PRO A 163 10.48 7.06 34.22
CA PRO A 163 11.54 6.69 35.17
C PRO A 163 12.55 5.72 34.56
N LEU A 164 12.07 4.72 33.81
CA LEU A 164 12.94 3.79 33.08
C LEU A 164 13.75 4.52 32.01
N GLY A 165 13.12 5.42 31.25
CA GLY A 165 13.79 6.24 30.24
C GLY A 165 14.84 7.18 30.82
N ALA A 166 14.58 7.75 32.00
CA ALA A 166 15.54 8.57 32.73
C ALA A 166 16.72 7.73 33.21
N ALA A 167 16.47 6.57 33.84
CA ALA A 167 17.53 5.66 34.28
C ALA A 167 18.40 5.16 33.11
N LEU A 168 17.79 4.81 31.97
CA LEU A 168 18.52 4.42 30.77
C LEU A 168 19.34 5.58 30.18
N ARG A 169 18.81 6.81 30.25
CA ARG A 169 19.52 8.01 29.80
C ARG A 169 20.71 8.34 30.71
N GLU A 170 20.54 8.26 32.02
CA GLU A 170 21.63 8.42 32.99
C GLU A 170 22.71 7.36 32.77
N LEU A 171 22.31 6.09 32.61
CA LEU A 171 23.24 5.00 32.30
C LEU A 171 23.98 5.24 30.98
N TRP A 172 23.29 5.73 29.95
CA TRP A 172 23.92 6.08 28.67
C TRP A 172 24.95 7.20 28.81
N PHE A 173 24.67 8.24 29.59
CA PHE A 173 25.63 9.33 29.82
C PHE A 173 26.80 8.90 30.70
N ALA A 174 26.58 8.02 31.67
CA ALA A 174 27.63 7.48 32.53
C ALA A 174 28.56 6.50 31.78
N GLN A 175 28.00 5.64 30.93
CA GLN A 175 28.72 4.55 30.27
C GLN A 175 28.27 4.35 28.80
N PRO A 176 28.53 5.32 27.89
CA PRO A 176 27.98 5.28 26.55
C PRO A 176 28.48 4.08 25.72
N LEU A 177 29.77 3.74 25.81
CA LEU A 177 30.36 2.65 25.02
C LEU A 177 29.89 1.26 25.49
N PRO A 178 29.91 0.91 26.80
CA PRO A 178 29.35 -0.35 27.27
C PRO A 178 27.86 -0.51 26.95
N VAL A 179 27.06 0.55 27.14
CA VAL A 179 25.62 0.51 26.85
C VAL A 179 25.37 0.33 25.35
N LEU A 180 26.13 1.03 24.50
CA LEU A 180 26.07 0.83 23.06
C LEU A 180 26.44 -0.61 22.68
N ALA A 181 27.55 -1.14 23.20
CA ALA A 181 28.00 -2.50 22.89
C ALA A 181 26.97 -3.55 23.31
N LEU A 182 26.43 -3.46 24.52
CA LEU A 182 25.37 -4.35 25.02
C LEU A 182 24.09 -4.23 24.18
N SER A 183 23.71 -3.01 23.79
CA SER A 183 22.53 -2.78 22.95
C SER A 183 22.71 -3.37 21.55
N LEU A 184 23.88 -3.20 20.94
CA LEU A 184 24.20 -3.80 19.63
C LEU A 184 24.28 -5.32 19.71
N LEU A 185 24.80 -5.90 20.79
CA LEU A 185 24.78 -7.35 21.01
C LEU A 185 23.35 -7.88 21.15
N ALA A 186 22.49 -7.19 21.91
CA ALA A 186 21.08 -7.55 22.07
C ALA A 186 20.31 -7.47 20.74
N LEU A 187 20.54 -6.40 19.95
CA LEU A 187 19.94 -6.25 18.62
C LEU A 187 20.50 -7.28 17.62
N GLY A 188 21.79 -7.55 17.63
CA GLY A 188 22.42 -8.59 16.79
C GLY A 188 21.90 -9.98 17.13
N TRP A 189 21.71 -10.28 18.42
CA TRP A 189 21.07 -11.51 18.87
C TRP A 189 19.61 -11.58 18.42
N SER A 190 18.87 -10.47 18.49
CA SER A 190 17.51 -10.37 17.96
C SER A 190 17.45 -10.64 16.45
N VAL A 191 18.39 -10.11 15.67
CA VAL A 191 18.53 -10.40 14.23
C VAL A 191 18.84 -11.88 13.99
N ALA A 192 19.70 -12.49 14.80
CA ALA A 192 19.97 -13.94 14.71
C ALA A 192 18.71 -14.78 14.96
N ARG A 193 17.83 -14.33 15.86
CA ARG A 193 16.53 -14.97 16.17
C ARG A 193 15.49 -14.86 15.07
N LEU A 194 15.72 -14.06 14.02
CA LEU A 194 14.87 -14.03 12.82
C LEU A 194 14.84 -15.38 12.11
N PHE A 195 15.85 -16.23 12.30
CA PHE A 195 15.97 -17.53 11.66
C PHE A 195 15.66 -18.66 12.63
N GLY A 196 14.75 -19.56 12.25
CA GLY A 196 14.39 -20.73 13.04
C GLY A 196 15.16 -21.99 12.65
N SER A 197 15.18 -22.97 13.56
CA SER A 197 15.91 -24.26 13.41
C SER A 197 15.12 -25.38 12.73
N GLY A 198 13.86 -25.13 12.37
CA GLY A 198 12.98 -26.12 11.73
C GLY A 198 12.01 -26.83 12.70
N ASP A 199 11.92 -26.33 13.94
CA ASP A 199 10.91 -26.71 14.93
C ASP A 199 9.48 -26.31 14.51
N ALA A 200 8.50 -26.63 15.36
CA ALA A 200 7.08 -26.32 15.09
C ALA A 200 6.85 -24.80 14.96
N ALA A 201 7.41 -24.02 15.88
CA ALA A 201 7.28 -22.56 15.86
C ALA A 201 7.87 -21.94 14.58
N HIS A 202 9.01 -22.44 14.10
CA HIS A 202 9.58 -22.02 12.83
C HIS A 202 8.68 -22.39 11.64
N ARG A 203 8.11 -23.59 11.61
CA ARG A 203 7.18 -23.99 10.54
C ARG A 203 5.96 -23.08 10.48
N ASP A 204 5.38 -22.75 11.62
CA ASP A 204 4.21 -21.87 11.69
C ASP A 204 4.54 -20.43 11.25
N ALA A 205 5.68 -19.90 11.70
CA ALA A 205 6.16 -18.58 11.28
C ALA A 205 6.46 -18.54 9.77
N TYR A 206 7.15 -19.56 9.26
CA TYR A 206 7.44 -19.69 7.83
C TYR A 206 6.16 -19.78 7.00
N ALA A 207 5.16 -20.56 7.45
CA ALA A 207 3.87 -20.66 6.77
C ALA A 207 3.10 -19.33 6.75
N ARG A 208 3.16 -18.53 7.82
CA ARG A 208 2.59 -17.17 7.84
C ARG A 208 3.29 -16.26 6.84
N PHE A 209 4.63 -16.23 6.88
CA PHE A 209 5.44 -15.44 5.96
C PHE A 209 5.16 -15.82 4.50
N ASP A 210 5.12 -17.12 4.20
CA ASP A 210 4.90 -17.62 2.85
C ASP A 210 3.51 -17.31 2.31
N ARG A 211 2.46 -17.38 3.16
CA ARG A 211 1.11 -16.93 2.78
C ARG A 211 1.09 -15.44 2.41
N MET A 212 1.73 -14.59 3.21
CA MET A 212 1.82 -13.15 2.94
C MET A 212 2.62 -12.86 1.68
N ARG A 213 3.70 -13.61 1.45
CA ARG A 213 4.50 -13.50 0.22
C ARG A 213 3.68 -13.84 -1.02
N ARG A 214 2.98 -14.98 -1.02
CA ARG A 214 2.09 -15.37 -2.12
C ARG A 214 1.00 -14.33 -2.35
N ALA A 215 0.43 -13.78 -1.27
CA ALA A 215 -0.53 -12.69 -1.35
C ALA A 215 0.03 -11.43 -2.02
N ALA A 216 1.26 -11.03 -1.67
CA ALA A 216 1.94 -9.91 -2.31
C ALA A 216 2.24 -10.20 -3.80
N GLU A 217 2.69 -11.41 -4.13
CA GLU A 217 2.94 -11.85 -5.52
C GLU A 217 1.66 -11.87 -6.36
N ASP A 218 0.57 -12.36 -5.78
CA ASP A 218 -0.75 -12.33 -6.40
C ASP A 218 -1.19 -10.87 -6.64
N SER A 219 -1.03 -9.98 -5.66
CA SER A 219 -1.33 -8.55 -5.80
C SER A 219 -0.51 -7.89 -6.92
N MET A 220 0.78 -8.20 -7.04
CA MET A 220 1.63 -7.69 -8.13
C MET A 220 1.19 -8.21 -9.51
N ARG A 221 0.61 -9.41 -9.57
CA ARG A 221 -0.03 -9.99 -10.76
C ARG A 221 -1.48 -9.52 -10.94
N GLY A 222 -1.90 -8.53 -10.15
CA GLY A 222 -3.26 -7.99 -10.13
C GLY A 222 -4.33 -8.97 -9.64
N LYS A 223 -3.93 -10.13 -9.10
CA LYS A 223 -4.83 -11.06 -8.42
C LYS A 223 -5.11 -10.52 -7.03
N TYR A 224 -6.32 -10.77 -6.56
CA TYR A 224 -6.69 -10.38 -5.20
C TYR A 224 -6.26 -11.45 -4.21
N ALA A 225 -5.44 -11.09 -3.23
CA ALA A 225 -5.16 -11.94 -2.10
C ALA A 225 -6.30 -11.88 -1.08
N GLY A 226 -6.99 -13.02 -0.86
CA GLY A 226 -8.05 -13.17 0.14
C GLY A 226 -7.67 -12.60 1.51
N THR A 227 -8.66 -12.16 2.29
CA THR A 227 -8.48 -11.79 3.71
C THR A 227 -7.89 -12.94 4.54
N ALA A 228 -8.13 -14.19 4.12
CA ALA A 228 -7.49 -15.40 4.67
C ALA A 228 -5.95 -15.38 4.61
N ALA A 229 -5.34 -14.60 3.70
CA ALA A 229 -3.88 -14.44 3.66
C ALA A 229 -3.32 -13.84 4.97
N PHE A 230 -4.12 -13.05 5.67
CA PHE A 230 -3.77 -12.43 6.95
C PHE A 230 -4.11 -13.33 8.16
N GLY A 231 -4.48 -14.59 7.92
CA GLY A 231 -4.87 -15.55 8.95
C GLY A 231 -6.21 -15.22 9.61
N ARG A 232 -6.41 -15.71 10.84
CA ARG A 232 -7.70 -15.61 11.57
C ARG A 232 -8.19 -14.18 11.74
N VAL A 233 -7.29 -13.23 12.01
CA VAL A 233 -7.66 -11.81 12.17
C VAL A 233 -8.21 -11.26 10.87
N GLY A 234 -7.56 -11.57 9.74
CA GLY A 234 -8.05 -11.20 8.42
C GLY A 234 -9.40 -11.81 8.09
N GLU A 235 -9.58 -13.10 8.35
CA GLU A 235 -10.87 -13.80 8.16
C GLU A 235 -11.98 -13.15 8.98
N TRP A 236 -11.71 -12.87 10.26
CA TRP A 236 -12.66 -12.21 11.14
C TRP A 236 -13.03 -10.80 10.64
N MET A 237 -12.05 -10.00 10.23
CA MET A 237 -12.28 -8.67 9.65
C MET A 237 -13.00 -8.75 8.29
N GLY A 238 -12.81 -9.83 7.52
CA GLY A 238 -13.43 -10.04 6.22
C GLY A 238 -14.87 -10.56 6.30
N ARG A 239 -15.23 -11.25 7.37
CA ARG A 239 -16.53 -11.91 7.54
C ARG A 239 -17.74 -10.97 7.37
N PRO A 240 -17.76 -9.73 7.91
CA PRO A 240 -18.88 -8.80 7.68
C PRO A 240 -19.06 -8.47 6.19
N PHE A 241 -17.95 -8.34 5.44
CA PHE A 241 -17.99 -8.09 4.00
C PHE A 241 -18.56 -9.29 3.25
N GLU A 242 -18.10 -10.49 3.60
CA GLU A 242 -18.57 -11.74 2.99
C GLU A 242 -20.05 -11.98 3.26
N LEU A 243 -20.53 -11.71 4.48
CA LEU A 243 -21.95 -11.82 4.84
C LEU A 243 -22.81 -10.84 4.04
N ALA A 244 -22.41 -9.56 3.98
CA ALA A 244 -23.14 -8.55 3.24
C ALA A 244 -23.21 -8.88 1.74
N VAL A 245 -22.09 -9.33 1.17
CA VAL A 245 -22.00 -9.70 -0.24
C VAL A 245 -22.78 -10.97 -0.54
N SER A 246 -22.71 -11.98 0.33
CA SER A 246 -23.50 -13.21 0.20
C SER A 246 -24.99 -12.92 0.27
N GLY A 247 -25.42 -12.04 1.18
CA GLY A 247 -26.80 -11.58 1.26
C GLY A 247 -27.26 -10.88 -0.02
N TRP A 248 -26.43 -10.00 -0.58
CA TRP A 248 -26.72 -9.35 -1.86
C TRP A 248 -26.75 -10.34 -3.02
N GLN A 249 -25.81 -11.29 -3.10
CA GLN A 249 -25.78 -12.32 -4.13
C GLN A 249 -27.02 -13.21 -4.06
N HIS A 250 -27.41 -13.64 -2.85
CA HIS A 250 -28.63 -14.41 -2.63
C HIS A 250 -29.86 -13.62 -3.09
N HIS A 251 -29.95 -12.33 -2.78
CA HIS A 251 -31.02 -11.46 -3.26
C HIS A 251 -31.04 -11.34 -4.79
N ALA A 252 -29.87 -11.19 -5.44
CA ALA A 252 -29.76 -11.07 -6.89
C ALA A 252 -30.16 -12.34 -7.64
N VAL A 253 -29.93 -13.52 -7.04
CA VAL A 253 -30.30 -14.82 -7.59
C VAL A 253 -31.77 -15.14 -7.33
N THR A 254 -32.27 -14.91 -6.11
CA THR A 254 -33.67 -15.24 -5.74
C THR A 254 -34.70 -14.34 -6.41
N ARG A 255 -34.35 -13.08 -6.71
CA ARG A 255 -35.22 -12.15 -7.47
C ARG A 255 -34.86 -12.09 -8.96
N ALA A 256 -34.53 -13.25 -9.53
CA ALA A 256 -34.23 -13.36 -10.94
C ALA A 256 -35.50 -13.22 -11.79
N GLU A 257 -35.46 -12.29 -12.73
CA GLU A 257 -36.53 -12.05 -13.71
C GLU A 257 -35.91 -12.11 -15.13
N PRO A 258 -36.71 -12.41 -16.17
CA PRO A 258 -36.25 -12.41 -17.57
C PRO A 258 -36.12 -11.00 -18.15
N THR A 259 -35.57 -10.05 -17.38
CA THR A 259 -35.37 -8.66 -17.79
C THR A 259 -33.88 -8.35 -17.91
N LEU A 260 -33.53 -7.45 -18.84
CA LEU A 260 -32.15 -6.99 -19.03
C LEU A 260 -31.51 -6.51 -17.72
N LYS A 261 -32.28 -5.76 -16.91
CA LYS A 261 -31.83 -5.25 -15.61
C LYS A 261 -31.48 -6.37 -14.64
N SER A 262 -32.29 -7.44 -14.61
CA SER A 262 -32.07 -8.60 -13.74
C SER A 262 -30.87 -9.44 -14.22
N VAL A 263 -30.73 -9.65 -15.54
CA VAL A 263 -29.55 -10.33 -16.12
C VAL A 263 -28.27 -9.57 -15.82
N MET A 264 -28.25 -8.25 -16.04
CA MET A 264 -27.07 -7.42 -15.77
C MET A 264 -26.72 -7.36 -14.28
N ARG A 265 -27.73 -7.36 -13.37
CA ARG A 265 -27.49 -7.45 -11.92
C ARG A 265 -26.80 -8.76 -11.53
N ARG A 266 -27.13 -9.89 -12.17
CA ARG A 266 -26.41 -11.15 -11.96
C ARG A 266 -25.03 -11.14 -12.61
N ALA A 267 -24.89 -10.55 -13.80
CA ALA A 267 -23.60 -10.37 -14.45
C ALA A 267 -22.62 -9.54 -13.61
N GLU A 268 -23.13 -8.59 -12.82
CA GLU A 268 -22.36 -7.76 -11.88
C GLU A 268 -21.50 -8.62 -10.91
N ILE A 269 -22.00 -9.81 -10.52
CA ILE A 269 -21.27 -10.78 -9.66
C ILE A 269 -19.92 -11.15 -10.28
N VAL A 270 -19.91 -11.47 -11.58
CA VAL A 270 -18.72 -11.93 -12.31
C VAL A 270 -17.89 -10.75 -12.84
N LEU A 271 -18.55 -9.67 -13.25
CA LEU A 271 -17.89 -8.52 -13.87
C LEU A 271 -17.16 -7.63 -12.89
N HIS A 272 -17.67 -7.48 -11.66
CA HIS A 272 -17.12 -6.53 -10.70
C HIS A 272 -16.48 -7.22 -9.50
N GLY A 273 -16.93 -8.41 -9.10
CA GLY A 273 -16.36 -9.14 -7.96
C GLY A 273 -16.26 -8.25 -6.72
N ARG A 274 -15.03 -7.97 -6.25
CA ARG A 274 -14.76 -7.10 -5.09
C ARG A 274 -14.86 -5.59 -5.36
N GLN A 275 -15.15 -5.17 -6.59
CA GLN A 275 -15.39 -3.77 -6.95
C GLN A 275 -16.86 -3.37 -6.94
N HIS A 276 -17.70 -4.31 -6.55
CA HIS A 276 -19.07 -4.01 -6.24
C HIS A 276 -19.12 -2.86 -5.22
N TRP A 277 -20.02 -1.90 -5.42
CA TRP A 277 -20.20 -0.72 -4.56
C TRP A 277 -20.34 -1.10 -3.08
N LEU A 278 -20.85 -2.30 -2.77
CA LEU A 278 -20.97 -2.78 -1.39
C LEU A 278 -19.60 -2.98 -0.72
N TYR A 279 -18.62 -3.56 -1.43
CA TYR A 279 -17.25 -3.68 -0.90
C TYR A 279 -16.60 -2.31 -0.74
N GLN A 280 -16.83 -1.40 -1.69
CA GLN A 280 -16.32 -0.04 -1.61
C GLN A 280 -16.94 0.71 -0.43
N GLY A 281 -18.27 0.68 -0.29
CA GLY A 281 -18.99 1.31 0.80
C GLY A 281 -18.60 0.75 2.16
N LEU A 282 -18.58 -0.57 2.33
CA LEU A 282 -18.11 -1.20 3.56
C LEU A 282 -16.63 -0.91 3.84
N GLY A 283 -15.80 -0.84 2.80
CA GLY A 283 -14.37 -0.50 2.93
C GLY A 283 -14.18 0.94 3.41
N THR A 284 -14.92 1.89 2.80
CA THR A 284 -14.95 3.29 3.20
C THR A 284 -15.49 3.46 4.61
N LEU A 285 -16.56 2.75 4.98
CA LEU A 285 -17.12 2.77 6.34
C LEU A 285 -16.13 2.22 7.36
N LEU A 286 -15.46 1.10 7.06
CA LEU A 286 -14.43 0.54 7.92
C LEU A 286 -13.26 1.52 8.09
N ALA A 287 -12.78 2.11 6.98
CA ALA A 287 -11.72 3.09 7.00
C ALA A 287 -12.08 4.33 7.84
N LEU A 288 -13.29 4.88 7.63
CA LEU A 288 -13.80 6.00 8.41
C LEU A 288 -13.94 5.62 9.89
N GLY A 289 -14.44 4.42 10.19
CA GLY A 289 -14.53 3.89 11.55
C GLY A 289 -13.15 3.76 12.22
N ILE A 290 -12.15 3.23 11.50
CA ILE A 290 -10.76 3.15 11.99
C ILE A 290 -10.19 4.55 12.20
N ALA A 291 -10.41 5.49 11.27
CA ALA A 291 -9.95 6.86 11.42
C ALA A 291 -10.59 7.51 12.65
N VAL A 292 -11.92 7.52 12.75
CA VAL A 292 -12.67 8.06 13.90
C VAL A 292 -12.17 7.43 15.19
N LEU A 293 -12.07 6.09 15.27
CA LEU A 293 -11.57 5.41 16.46
C LEU A 293 -10.14 5.81 16.81
N SER A 294 -9.24 5.83 15.83
CA SER A 294 -7.82 6.16 16.02
C SER A 294 -7.67 7.60 16.50
N PHE A 295 -8.47 8.51 15.96
CA PHE A 295 -8.48 9.91 16.36
C PHE A 295 -9.11 10.10 17.73
N THR A 296 -10.31 9.58 17.98
CA THR A 296 -10.94 9.63 19.31
C THR A 296 -10.01 9.08 20.39
N LEU A 297 -9.34 7.95 20.10
CA LEU A 297 -8.36 7.39 21.01
C LEU A 297 -7.16 8.33 21.17
N ALA A 298 -6.54 8.80 20.08
CA ALA A 298 -5.44 9.77 20.15
C ALA A 298 -5.82 11.05 20.91
N PHE A 299 -7.06 11.52 20.80
CA PHE A 299 -7.56 12.71 21.50
C PHE A 299 -7.80 12.48 22.98
N ALA A 300 -8.50 11.40 23.34
CA ALA A 300 -8.74 11.03 24.74
C ALA A 300 -7.43 10.84 25.51
N LEU A 301 -6.37 10.52 24.78
CA LEU A 301 -5.11 10.08 25.31
C LEU A 301 -4.00 11.17 25.28
N ALA A 302 -3.83 11.89 24.18
CA ALA A 302 -2.72 12.85 24.02
C ALA A 302 -2.96 14.22 24.70
N GLY A 303 -4.20 14.51 25.13
CA GLY A 303 -4.56 15.79 25.75
C GLY A 303 -4.40 17.03 24.85
N GLN A 304 -4.10 16.83 23.56
CA GLN A 304 -4.04 17.89 22.56
C GLN A 304 -5.45 18.23 22.07
N GLY A 305 -5.67 19.51 21.77
CA GLY A 305 -6.95 19.97 21.23
C GLY A 305 -7.31 19.25 19.92
N LEU A 306 -8.58 18.90 19.76
CA LEU A 306 -9.13 18.25 18.56
C LEU A 306 -8.62 18.91 17.27
N GLN A 307 -8.68 20.24 17.24
CA GLN A 307 -8.39 21.06 16.06
C GLN A 307 -6.93 20.96 15.57
N ASP A 308 -5.95 20.85 16.47
CA ASP A 308 -4.53 20.89 16.10
C ASP A 308 -4.07 19.61 15.39
N ASN A 309 -4.67 18.47 15.71
CA ASN A 309 -4.35 17.21 15.03
C ASN A 309 -5.11 17.06 13.73
N TRP A 310 -6.34 17.56 13.65
CA TRP A 310 -7.10 17.59 12.39
C TRP A 310 -6.37 18.43 11.34
N THR A 311 -5.91 19.62 11.70
CA THR A 311 -5.17 20.53 10.81
C THR A 311 -3.84 19.92 10.36
N LYS A 312 -3.01 19.43 11.28
CA LYS A 312 -1.68 18.87 10.94
C LYS A 312 -1.75 17.54 10.20
N GLY A 313 -2.75 16.71 10.49
CA GLY A 313 -2.93 15.38 9.87
C GLY A 313 -3.79 15.37 8.61
N ALA A 314 -4.48 16.47 8.28
CA ALA A 314 -5.52 16.53 7.25
C ALA A 314 -5.02 16.05 5.89
N TYR A 315 -3.81 16.43 5.49
CA TYR A 315 -3.24 16.05 4.20
C TYR A 315 -3.03 14.54 4.06
N GLY A 316 -2.42 13.92 5.07
CA GLY A 316 -2.21 12.46 5.08
C GLY A 316 -3.53 11.71 5.08
N MET A 317 -4.51 12.19 5.87
CA MET A 317 -5.86 11.63 5.90
C MET A 317 -6.58 11.77 4.55
N ALA A 318 -6.47 12.91 3.89
CA ALA A 318 -7.10 13.15 2.60
C ALA A 318 -6.54 12.21 1.52
N ILE A 319 -5.22 12.04 1.48
CA ILE A 319 -4.56 11.07 0.58
C ILE A 319 -5.04 9.64 0.90
N GLY A 320 -5.11 9.26 2.17
CA GLY A 320 -5.59 7.96 2.61
C GLY A 320 -7.03 7.68 2.21
N LEU A 321 -7.96 8.58 2.53
CA LEU A 321 -9.39 8.49 2.18
C LEU A 321 -9.58 8.43 0.67
N ALA A 322 -8.90 9.29 -0.08
CA ALA A 322 -9.03 9.33 -1.52
C ALA A 322 -8.45 8.06 -2.19
N SER A 323 -7.31 7.56 -1.70
CA SER A 323 -6.74 6.30 -2.16
C SER A 323 -7.69 5.12 -1.89
N MET A 324 -8.26 5.03 -0.69
CA MET A 324 -9.22 3.97 -0.34
C MET A 324 -10.49 4.03 -1.20
N GLY A 325 -11.00 5.23 -1.47
CA GLY A 325 -12.19 5.44 -2.29
C GLY A 325 -12.02 5.09 -3.77
N PHE A 326 -10.89 5.49 -4.39
CA PHE A 326 -10.68 5.33 -5.83
C PHE A 326 -9.91 4.08 -6.24
N ASN A 327 -9.10 3.47 -5.37
CA ASN A 327 -8.34 2.26 -5.70
C ASN A 327 -9.19 1.11 -6.26
N PRO A 328 -10.40 0.83 -5.74
CA PRO A 328 -11.28 -0.15 -6.36
C PRO A 328 -11.56 0.15 -7.84
N SER A 329 -11.84 1.39 -8.23
CA SER A 329 -12.07 1.76 -9.63
C SER A 329 -10.83 1.52 -10.51
N PHE A 330 -9.63 1.73 -9.97
CA PHE A 330 -8.38 1.50 -10.71
C PHE A 330 -8.04 0.02 -10.90
N GLY A 331 -8.47 -0.86 -9.99
CA GLY A 331 -8.27 -2.30 -10.13
C GLY A 331 -9.14 -2.99 -11.19
N LEU A 332 -10.10 -2.26 -11.80
CA LEU A 332 -11.17 -2.86 -12.62
C LEU A 332 -10.64 -3.68 -13.80
N PRO A 333 -9.63 -3.20 -14.55
CA PRO A 333 -9.10 -3.97 -15.65
C PRO A 333 -8.51 -5.31 -15.20
N SER A 334 -7.90 -5.36 -14.03
CA SER A 334 -7.32 -6.59 -13.50
C SER A 334 -8.41 -7.62 -13.17
N MET A 335 -9.49 -7.17 -12.53
CA MET A 335 -10.63 -8.03 -12.19
C MET A 335 -11.29 -8.59 -13.46
N LEU A 336 -11.53 -7.73 -14.45
CA LEU A 336 -12.09 -8.15 -15.74
C LEU A 336 -11.18 -9.11 -16.50
N TRP A 337 -9.86 -8.91 -16.44
CA TRP A 337 -8.91 -9.82 -17.06
C TRP A 337 -8.92 -11.21 -16.42
N HIS A 338 -8.98 -11.28 -15.09
CA HIS A 338 -8.99 -12.55 -14.36
C HIS A 338 -10.32 -13.28 -14.49
N SER A 339 -11.45 -12.58 -14.60
CA SER A 339 -12.77 -13.21 -14.82
C SER A 339 -13.14 -13.45 -16.29
N ARG A 340 -12.17 -13.35 -17.23
CA ARG A 340 -12.45 -13.42 -18.68
C ARG A 340 -13.02 -14.77 -19.13
N ARG A 341 -12.68 -15.87 -18.44
CA ARG A 341 -13.18 -17.21 -18.77
C ARG A 341 -14.66 -17.34 -18.37
N GLU A 342 -14.99 -16.86 -17.20
CA GLU A 342 -16.35 -16.77 -16.67
C GLU A 342 -17.19 -15.80 -17.50
N GLN A 343 -16.60 -14.71 -17.98
CA GLN A 343 -17.24 -13.80 -18.93
C GLN A 343 -17.58 -14.45 -20.27
N ALA A 344 -16.76 -15.37 -20.77
CA ALA A 344 -17.08 -16.11 -21.98
C ALA A 344 -18.30 -17.02 -21.78
N LEU A 345 -18.41 -17.66 -20.60
CA LEU A 345 -19.58 -18.46 -20.23
C LEU A 345 -20.84 -17.59 -20.07
N MET A 346 -20.72 -16.39 -19.50
CA MET A 346 -21.86 -15.46 -19.36
C MET A 346 -22.51 -15.09 -20.69
N ARG A 347 -21.77 -15.14 -21.80
CA ARG A 347 -22.33 -14.86 -23.14
C ARG A 347 -23.32 -15.92 -23.62
N LEU A 348 -23.27 -17.10 -23.02
CA LEU A 348 -24.21 -18.19 -23.32
C LEU A 348 -25.50 -18.07 -22.50
N LEU A 349 -25.58 -17.13 -21.55
CA LEU A 349 -26.75 -16.96 -20.70
C LEU A 349 -27.93 -16.37 -21.49
N PRO A 350 -29.14 -16.91 -21.34
CA PRO A 350 -30.33 -16.35 -21.98
C PRO A 350 -30.60 -14.93 -21.47
N GLY A 351 -30.89 -14.01 -22.40
CA GLY A 351 -31.17 -12.61 -22.10
C GLY A 351 -29.95 -11.72 -21.88
N MET A 352 -28.72 -12.24 -22.01
CA MET A 352 -27.51 -11.42 -21.99
C MET A 352 -27.47 -10.52 -23.24
N PRO A 353 -27.37 -9.18 -23.11
CA PRO A 353 -27.29 -8.30 -24.27
C PRO A 353 -26.02 -8.59 -25.07
N GLN A 354 -26.04 -8.25 -26.35
CA GLN A 354 -24.91 -8.43 -27.25
C GLN A 354 -24.51 -7.10 -27.90
N GLY A 355 -23.33 -7.08 -28.55
CA GLY A 355 -22.86 -5.92 -29.31
C GLY A 355 -22.76 -4.63 -28.50
N ALA A 356 -23.17 -3.52 -29.12
CA ALA A 356 -23.12 -2.18 -28.51
C ALA A 356 -24.01 -2.04 -27.26
N THR A 357 -25.12 -2.78 -27.19
CA THR A 357 -26.02 -2.77 -26.02
C THR A 357 -25.31 -3.31 -24.78
N LEU A 358 -24.54 -4.39 -24.93
CA LEU A 358 -23.71 -4.91 -23.84
C LEU A 358 -22.64 -3.91 -23.44
N ASN A 359 -21.98 -3.27 -24.41
CA ASN A 359 -20.94 -2.27 -24.13
C ASN A 359 -21.49 -1.11 -23.29
N ARG A 360 -22.66 -0.57 -23.66
CA ARG A 360 -23.33 0.49 -22.90
C ARG A 360 -23.75 0.03 -21.52
N ALA A 361 -24.31 -1.17 -21.39
CA ALA A 361 -24.74 -1.72 -20.11
C ALA A 361 -23.57 -1.91 -19.13
N VAL A 362 -22.44 -2.46 -19.61
CA VAL A 362 -21.22 -2.63 -18.83
C VAL A 362 -20.63 -1.26 -18.45
N ALA A 363 -20.52 -0.34 -19.41
CA ALA A 363 -20.00 0.99 -19.17
C ALA A 363 -20.83 1.79 -18.15
N TRP A 364 -22.16 1.71 -18.24
CA TRP A 364 -23.07 2.37 -17.30
C TRP A 364 -22.91 1.81 -15.88
N MET A 365 -22.84 0.49 -15.76
CA MET A 365 -22.62 -0.18 -14.48
C MET A 365 -21.29 0.27 -13.84
N GLN A 366 -20.21 0.25 -14.62
CA GLN A 366 -18.89 0.70 -14.18
C GLN A 366 -18.89 2.18 -13.77
N LEU A 367 -19.53 3.05 -14.57
CA LEU A 367 -19.67 4.47 -14.27
C LEU A 367 -20.47 4.71 -12.97
N ARG A 368 -21.56 3.96 -12.75
CA ARG A 368 -22.35 4.03 -11.51
C ARG A 368 -21.50 3.73 -10.28
N HIS A 369 -20.65 2.70 -10.33
CA HIS A 369 -19.74 2.39 -9.22
C HIS A 369 -18.70 3.50 -9.01
N ALA A 370 -18.12 4.00 -10.10
CA ALA A 370 -17.15 5.09 -10.03
C ALA A 370 -17.77 6.38 -9.46
N LEU A 371 -19.00 6.72 -9.85
CA LEU A 371 -19.74 7.87 -9.33
C LEU A 371 -20.13 7.70 -7.85
N CYS A 372 -20.52 6.49 -7.43
CA CYS A 372 -20.78 6.19 -6.03
C CYS A 372 -19.51 6.33 -5.19
N ALA A 373 -18.39 5.77 -5.65
CA ALA A 373 -17.08 5.93 -5.02
C ALA A 373 -16.67 7.41 -4.95
N PHE A 374 -16.83 8.15 -6.04
CA PHE A 374 -16.57 9.59 -6.08
C PHE A 374 -17.42 10.36 -5.06
N ALA A 375 -18.72 10.11 -5.01
CA ALA A 375 -19.63 10.80 -4.08
C ALA A 375 -19.26 10.52 -2.62
N LEU A 376 -19.04 9.27 -2.25
CA LEU A 376 -18.66 8.89 -0.89
C LEU A 376 -17.29 9.48 -0.49
N THR A 377 -16.33 9.43 -1.41
CA THR A 377 -14.97 9.97 -1.17
C THR A 377 -15.01 11.49 -1.05
N THR A 378 -15.76 12.17 -1.92
CA THR A 378 -15.94 13.62 -1.87
C THR A 378 -16.63 14.04 -0.58
N ALA A 379 -17.64 13.30 -0.13
CA ALA A 379 -18.31 13.57 1.14
C ALA A 379 -17.34 13.41 2.33
N GLY A 380 -16.54 12.34 2.36
CA GLY A 380 -15.53 12.14 3.40
C GLY A 380 -14.45 13.23 3.40
N LEU A 381 -13.99 13.64 2.21
CA LEU A 381 -13.02 14.73 2.07
C LEU A 381 -13.61 16.10 2.39
N ALA A 382 -14.87 16.37 2.08
CA ALA A 382 -15.55 17.61 2.43
C ALA A 382 -15.74 17.71 3.95
N TRP A 383 -16.10 16.61 4.60
CA TRP A 383 -16.15 16.55 6.08
C TRP A 383 -14.78 16.79 6.70
N LEU A 384 -13.73 16.13 6.19
CA LEU A 384 -12.36 16.34 6.64
C LEU A 384 -11.89 17.79 6.42
N ALA A 385 -12.19 18.35 5.24
CA ALA A 385 -11.87 19.73 4.89
C ALA A 385 -12.56 20.73 5.82
N TRP A 386 -13.82 20.49 6.15
CA TRP A 386 -14.56 21.29 7.12
C TRP A 386 -13.95 21.18 8.53
N ALA A 387 -13.67 19.96 9.00
CA ALA A 387 -13.08 19.74 10.32
C ALA A 387 -11.67 20.34 10.47
N ALA A 388 -10.87 20.28 9.40
CA ALA A 388 -9.51 20.83 9.38
C ALA A 388 -9.45 22.32 9.02
N GLY A 389 -10.55 22.94 8.58
CA GLY A 389 -10.53 24.32 8.05
C GLY A 389 -9.78 24.47 6.72
N GLU A 390 -9.63 23.38 5.96
CA GLU A 390 -8.80 23.29 4.75
C GLU A 390 -9.65 22.84 3.54
N PRO A 391 -10.43 23.75 2.90
CA PRO A 391 -11.31 23.41 1.78
C PRO A 391 -10.56 22.80 0.57
N ALA A 392 -9.28 23.13 0.43
CA ALA A 392 -8.40 22.63 -0.62
C ALA A 392 -8.28 21.10 -0.66
N LEU A 393 -8.53 20.39 0.45
CA LEU A 393 -8.46 18.92 0.51
C LEU A 393 -9.44 18.22 -0.45
N VAL A 394 -10.55 18.88 -0.81
CA VAL A 394 -11.52 18.33 -1.77
C VAL A 394 -10.91 18.24 -3.19
N SER A 395 -9.81 18.95 -3.46
CA SER A 395 -9.05 18.86 -4.71
C SER A 395 -8.58 17.45 -5.03
N PHE A 396 -8.32 16.61 -4.02
CA PHE A 396 -7.99 15.20 -4.26
C PHE A 396 -9.15 14.45 -4.92
N ALA A 397 -10.40 14.67 -4.47
CA ALA A 397 -11.57 14.03 -5.08
C ALA A 397 -11.74 14.46 -6.53
N PHE A 398 -11.68 15.77 -6.80
CA PHE A 398 -11.86 16.30 -8.14
C PHE A 398 -10.68 15.96 -9.06
N GLY A 399 -9.45 15.89 -8.57
CA GLY A 399 -8.29 15.46 -9.36
C GLY A 399 -8.40 14.03 -9.87
N ALA A 400 -9.12 13.17 -9.13
CA ALA A 400 -9.37 11.79 -9.53
C ALA A 400 -10.40 11.64 -10.65
N LEU A 401 -11.34 12.58 -10.79
CA LEU A 401 -12.53 12.41 -11.60
C LEU A 401 -12.24 12.18 -13.10
N PRO A 402 -11.32 12.92 -13.76
CA PRO A 402 -11.00 12.68 -15.17
C PRO A 402 -10.35 11.33 -15.38
N LEU A 403 -9.46 10.94 -14.46
CA LEU A 403 -8.79 9.65 -14.50
C LEU A 403 -9.77 8.50 -14.31
N CYS A 404 -10.64 8.58 -13.30
CA CYS A 404 -11.68 7.58 -13.06
C CYS A 404 -12.57 7.43 -14.29
N THR A 405 -13.05 8.53 -14.86
CA THR A 405 -13.90 8.50 -16.06
C THR A 405 -13.18 7.88 -17.25
N GLY A 406 -11.94 8.28 -17.52
CA GLY A 406 -11.14 7.74 -18.62
C GLY A 406 -10.75 6.27 -18.46
N TRP A 407 -10.50 5.85 -17.23
CA TRP A 407 -10.07 4.50 -16.88
C TRP A 407 -11.23 3.50 -16.93
N VAL A 408 -12.35 3.87 -16.30
CA VAL A 408 -13.55 3.06 -16.15
C VAL A 408 -14.26 2.88 -17.50
N LEU A 409 -14.25 3.89 -18.37
CA LEU A 409 -14.84 3.82 -19.72
C LEU A 409 -13.88 3.28 -20.80
N ARG A 410 -12.82 2.57 -20.40
CA ARG A 410 -11.93 1.89 -21.36
C ARG A 410 -12.63 0.68 -21.96
N ALA A 411 -12.52 0.49 -23.27
CA ALA A 411 -13.06 -0.67 -23.97
C ALA A 411 -12.53 -1.99 -23.37
N PRO A 412 -13.38 -2.84 -22.76
CA PRO A 412 -12.91 -4.03 -22.05
C PRO A 412 -12.19 -5.04 -22.96
N THR A 413 -12.52 -5.05 -24.26
CA THR A 413 -11.87 -5.91 -25.26
C THR A 413 -10.38 -5.65 -25.45
N ARG A 414 -9.91 -4.45 -25.11
CA ARG A 414 -8.51 -4.00 -25.24
C ARG A 414 -7.75 -3.97 -23.90
N ILE A 415 -8.31 -4.58 -22.86
CA ILE A 415 -7.62 -4.76 -21.58
C ILE A 415 -6.50 -5.77 -21.79
N LYS A 416 -5.29 -5.42 -21.36
CA LYS A 416 -4.13 -6.32 -21.38
C LYS A 416 -3.98 -7.02 -20.04
N ALA A 417 -3.13 -8.05 -20.00
CA ALA A 417 -2.75 -8.69 -18.75
C ALA A 417 -2.27 -7.64 -17.73
N PRO A 418 -2.73 -7.73 -16.47
CA PRO A 418 -2.31 -6.81 -15.43
C PRO A 418 -0.80 -6.98 -15.18
N THR A 419 -0.13 -5.85 -15.05
CA THR A 419 1.27 -5.76 -14.61
C THR A 419 1.33 -4.82 -13.41
N ALA A 420 2.38 -4.93 -12.60
CA ALA A 420 2.58 -4.02 -11.47
C ALA A 420 2.53 -2.54 -11.91
N GLY A 421 3.12 -2.22 -13.07
CA GLY A 421 3.06 -0.89 -13.66
C GLY A 421 1.63 -0.46 -14.03
N ALA A 422 0.85 -1.34 -14.67
CA ALA A 422 -0.53 -1.03 -15.05
C ALA A 422 -1.44 -0.79 -13.84
N THR A 423 -1.15 -1.42 -12.69
CA THR A 423 -1.86 -1.20 -11.42
C THR A 423 -1.43 0.08 -10.72
N PHE A 424 -0.12 0.40 -10.76
CA PHE A 424 0.44 1.56 -10.04
C PHE A 424 0.19 2.89 -10.75
N MET A 425 0.26 2.92 -12.09
CA MET A 425 0.17 4.16 -12.86
C MET A 425 -1.10 4.98 -12.62
N PRO A 426 -2.31 4.39 -12.54
CA PRO A 426 -3.52 5.15 -12.23
C PRO A 426 -3.47 5.80 -10.84
N VAL A 427 -2.93 5.09 -9.85
CA VAL A 427 -2.78 5.58 -8.48
C VAL A 427 -1.81 6.75 -8.45
N LEU A 428 -0.65 6.63 -9.13
CA LEU A 428 0.31 7.72 -9.24
C LEU A 428 -0.29 8.93 -9.96
N ALA A 429 -0.95 8.72 -11.10
CA ALA A 429 -1.58 9.80 -11.87
C ALA A 429 -2.64 10.52 -11.02
N PHE A 430 -3.42 9.77 -10.25
CA PHE A 430 -4.43 10.30 -9.33
C PHE A 430 -3.78 11.17 -8.25
N ILE A 431 -2.73 10.69 -7.59
CA ILE A 431 -2.01 11.45 -6.57
C ILE A 431 -1.44 12.73 -7.16
N LEU A 432 -0.81 12.66 -8.34
CA LEU A 432 -0.23 13.83 -9.02
C LEU A 432 -1.29 14.84 -9.45
N MET A 433 -2.44 14.40 -9.96
CA MET A 433 -3.53 15.32 -10.34
C MET A 433 -4.19 15.97 -9.13
N GLY A 434 -4.46 15.20 -8.07
CA GLY A 434 -4.99 15.72 -6.81
C GLY A 434 -4.05 16.73 -6.16
N TRP A 435 -2.75 16.39 -6.11
CA TRP A 435 -1.71 17.28 -5.60
C TRP A 435 -1.55 18.53 -6.47
N GLY A 436 -1.52 18.38 -7.80
CA GLY A 436 -1.45 19.51 -8.72
C GLY A 436 -2.61 20.48 -8.55
N MET A 437 -3.85 19.99 -8.44
CA MET A 437 -5.01 20.84 -8.15
C MET A 437 -4.90 21.53 -6.79
N TYR A 438 -4.46 20.81 -5.76
CA TYR A 438 -4.23 21.35 -4.44
C TYR A 438 -3.18 22.48 -4.47
N THR A 439 -2.05 22.28 -5.16
CA THR A 439 -1.00 23.30 -5.34
C THR A 439 -1.50 24.51 -6.11
N LEU A 440 -2.27 24.33 -7.19
CA LEU A 440 -2.88 25.45 -7.94
C LEU A 440 -3.81 26.28 -7.04
N ASN A 441 -4.56 25.64 -6.15
CA ASN A 441 -5.43 26.33 -5.21
C ASN A 441 -4.63 27.10 -4.14
N GLN A 442 -3.59 26.48 -3.56
CA GLN A 442 -2.87 27.06 -2.43
C GLN A 442 -1.80 28.07 -2.83
N VAL A 443 -1.07 27.82 -3.93
CA VAL A 443 0.08 28.65 -4.35
C VAL A 443 -0.34 29.70 -5.37
N LEU A 444 -1.21 29.35 -6.32
CA LEU A 444 -1.68 30.28 -7.35
C LEU A 444 -3.04 30.90 -7.01
N HIS A 445 -3.58 30.62 -5.82
CA HIS A 445 -4.88 31.11 -5.35
C HIS A 445 -6.02 30.87 -6.35
N THR A 446 -5.93 29.81 -7.15
CA THR A 446 -6.96 29.49 -8.14
C THR A 446 -8.24 29.06 -7.40
N PRO A 447 -9.41 29.67 -7.68
CA PRO A 447 -10.63 29.33 -6.95
C PRO A 447 -10.98 27.85 -7.07
N LEU A 448 -11.28 27.20 -5.93
CA LEU A 448 -11.62 25.76 -5.89
C LEU A 448 -12.80 25.42 -6.80
N ALA A 449 -13.80 26.31 -6.88
CA ALA A 449 -14.96 26.14 -7.76
C ALA A 449 -14.56 26.09 -9.25
N MET A 450 -13.56 26.89 -9.66
CA MET A 450 -13.04 26.87 -11.02
C MET A 450 -12.29 25.55 -11.31
N LEU A 451 -11.44 25.11 -10.40
CA LEU A 451 -10.71 23.84 -10.51
C LEU A 451 -11.67 22.63 -10.56
N ALA A 452 -12.69 22.61 -9.69
CA ALA A 452 -13.72 21.59 -9.68
C ALA A 452 -14.55 21.62 -10.98
N GLY A 453 -14.97 22.80 -11.43
CA GLY A 453 -15.70 23.00 -12.69
C GLY A 453 -14.91 22.51 -13.90
N LEU A 454 -13.61 22.82 -13.98
CA LEU A 454 -12.73 22.33 -15.03
C LEU A 454 -12.61 20.81 -14.99
N SER A 455 -12.40 20.22 -13.81
CA SER A 455 -12.32 18.76 -13.68
C SER A 455 -13.62 18.07 -14.13
N ILE A 456 -14.78 18.59 -13.74
CA ILE A 456 -16.09 18.08 -14.17
C ILE A 456 -16.24 18.21 -15.69
N ALA A 457 -15.91 19.37 -16.26
CA ALA A 457 -16.01 19.60 -17.71
C ALA A 457 -15.10 18.66 -18.52
N VAL A 458 -13.84 18.50 -18.10
CA VAL A 458 -12.89 17.56 -18.71
C VAL A 458 -13.41 16.12 -18.59
N SER A 459 -13.94 15.74 -17.43
CA SER A 459 -14.50 14.41 -17.20
C SER A 459 -15.72 14.15 -18.07
N ALA A 460 -16.63 15.13 -18.21
CA ALA A 460 -17.81 15.01 -19.06
C ALA A 460 -17.43 14.91 -20.55
N ALA A 461 -16.50 15.74 -21.02
CA ALA A 461 -15.99 15.69 -22.39
C ALA A 461 -15.31 14.34 -22.69
N LEU A 462 -14.45 13.88 -21.79
CA LEU A 462 -13.78 12.58 -21.88
C LEU A 462 -14.80 11.43 -21.85
N GLY A 463 -15.79 11.53 -20.97
CA GLY A 463 -16.90 10.57 -20.85
C GLY A 463 -17.72 10.49 -22.13
N ALA A 464 -18.12 11.61 -22.71
CA ALA A 464 -18.87 11.66 -23.96
C ALA A 464 -18.07 11.07 -25.13
N TRP A 465 -16.78 11.43 -25.25
CA TRP A 465 -15.89 10.87 -26.27
C TRP A 465 -15.73 9.35 -26.12
N ARG A 466 -15.43 8.88 -24.91
CA ARG A 466 -15.27 7.45 -24.62
C ARG A 466 -16.57 6.68 -24.80
N TRP A 467 -17.70 7.25 -24.41
CA TRP A 467 -19.02 6.65 -24.60
C TRP A 467 -19.29 6.39 -26.09
N ARG A 468 -19.04 7.38 -26.95
CA ARG A 468 -19.14 7.21 -28.41
C ARG A 468 -18.21 6.11 -28.92
N ALA A 469 -16.94 6.12 -28.50
CA ALA A 469 -15.98 5.09 -28.89
C ALA A 469 -16.40 3.67 -28.47
N LEU A 470 -17.01 3.51 -27.28
CA LEU A 470 -17.52 2.24 -26.79
C LEU A 470 -18.68 1.69 -27.60
N THR A 471 -19.50 2.56 -28.22
CA THR A 471 -20.61 2.11 -29.07
C THR A 471 -20.16 1.47 -30.37
N ILE A 472 -18.99 1.86 -30.88
CA ILE A 472 -18.39 1.34 -32.12
C ILE A 472 -17.41 0.20 -31.80
N ALA A 473 -16.98 0.07 -30.54
CA ALA A 473 -16.07 -0.97 -30.12
C ALA A 473 -16.68 -2.38 -30.26
N PRO A 474 -15.84 -3.42 -30.49
CA PRO A 474 -16.28 -4.80 -30.44
C PRO A 474 -16.94 -5.15 -29.09
N THR A 475 -17.74 -6.22 -29.07
CA THR A 475 -18.46 -6.69 -27.88
C THR A 475 -17.55 -6.82 -26.67
N ALA A 476 -17.90 -6.16 -25.57
CA ALA A 476 -17.08 -5.97 -24.36
C ALA A 476 -16.53 -7.28 -23.76
N LEU A 477 -17.28 -8.38 -23.89
CA LEU A 477 -16.95 -9.66 -23.27
C LEU A 477 -16.52 -10.72 -24.29
N PRO A 478 -15.56 -11.61 -23.95
CA PRO A 478 -14.70 -11.54 -22.78
C PRO A 478 -13.68 -10.38 -22.88
N ALA A 479 -13.28 -9.84 -21.74
CA ALA A 479 -12.24 -8.81 -21.67
C ALA A 479 -10.92 -9.33 -22.25
N GLY A 480 -10.20 -8.45 -22.94
CA GLY A 480 -8.90 -8.76 -23.52
C GLY A 480 -8.92 -9.70 -24.74
N ARG A 481 -10.06 -9.86 -25.41
CA ARG A 481 -10.17 -10.65 -26.65
C ARG A 481 -9.21 -10.18 -27.76
N GLN A 482 -8.79 -8.92 -27.73
CA GLN A 482 -7.88 -8.31 -28.72
C GLN A 482 -6.51 -7.91 -28.14
N ALA A 483 -6.16 -8.46 -26.97
CA ALA A 483 -5.00 -8.04 -26.18
C ALA A 483 -3.66 -8.56 -26.70
#